data_AF-A0A1R4HUR2-F1
#
_entry.id   AF-A0A1R4HUR2-F1
#
_cell.length_a   1.000
_cell.length_b   1.000
_cell.length_c   1.000
_cell.angle_alpha   90.00
_cell.angle_beta   90.00
_cell.angle_gamma   90.00
#
_symmetry.space_group_name_H-M   'P 1'
#
loop_
_entity.id
_entity.type
_entity.pdbx_description
1 polymer ?
#
loop_
_entity_poly.entity_id
_entity_poly.type
_entity_poly.pdbx_seq_one_letter_code
_entity_poly.pdbx_strand_id
1 'polypeptide(L)'
;MALLAVTMIGWGLSACAPDDPAQQSSQDGTEIDVSAKPAEDPADENGNAVPSEPIAYTDPSEGKSTCDVFDALEIFSEEAAAQPEEASLLQVGERLRILERTALALSGFAADEAAQAQWDTMAEDSGAAANFFESTGQQIVNDDFIALIAKAYYSSSLAYEAQMDAVLTECGVDLAPFLVGPRE
;
A
#
# COMPACT_ATOMS: atom_id res chain seq x y z
N MET A 1 -43.43 28.18 38.41
CA MET A 1 -43.95 27.57 37.17
C MET A 1 -43.15 26.29 36.96
N ALA A 2 -43.62 25.15 37.51
CA ALA A 2 -44.51 24.17 36.88
C ALA A 2 -43.82 23.49 35.67
N LEU A 3 -43.09 22.38 35.87
CA LEU A 3 -43.52 20.96 35.84
C LEU A 3 -44.04 20.48 34.48
N LEU A 4 -43.33 19.52 33.88
CA LEU A 4 -43.90 18.19 33.58
C LEU A 4 -42.80 17.18 33.22
N ALA A 5 -42.65 16.20 34.11
CA ALA A 5 -42.11 14.88 33.83
C ALA A 5 -43.26 13.97 33.38
N VAL A 6 -42.99 13.04 32.45
CA VAL A 6 -43.75 11.80 32.32
C VAL A 6 -42.75 10.65 32.21
N THR A 7 -43.03 9.65 33.04
CA THR A 7 -42.26 8.48 33.47
C THR A 7 -42.67 7.19 32.75
N MET A 8 -41.69 6.28 32.63
CA MET A 8 -41.74 4.78 32.70
C MET A 8 -42.58 4.05 31.64
N ILE A 9 -42.21 2.87 31.14
CA ILE A 9 -42.00 1.52 31.72
C ILE A 9 -41.30 0.72 30.59
N GLY A 10 -40.38 -0.24 30.71
CA GLY A 10 -39.95 -1.11 31.80
C GLY A 10 -39.82 -2.57 31.30
N TRP A 11 -38.77 -3.25 31.79
CA TRP A 11 -38.66 -4.70 32.08
C TRP A 11 -38.36 -5.70 30.94
N GLY A 12 -37.28 -6.46 31.14
CA GLY A 12 -36.92 -7.64 30.36
C GLY A 12 -35.57 -8.27 30.75
N LEU A 13 -35.38 -8.59 32.03
CA LEU A 13 -34.36 -9.58 32.45
C LEU A 13 -34.79 -10.96 31.94
N SER A 14 -33.94 -11.66 31.20
CA SER A 14 -33.95 -13.12 31.11
C SER A 14 -32.55 -13.61 30.74
N ALA A 15 -31.82 -14.03 31.76
CA ALA A 15 -30.75 -15.00 31.63
C ALA A 15 -31.35 -16.32 31.12
N CYS A 16 -30.70 -16.95 30.14
CA CYS A 16 -30.76 -18.39 29.87
C CYS A 16 -29.50 -18.79 29.07
N ALA A 17 -28.45 -19.19 29.78
CA ALA A 17 -27.71 -20.38 29.36
C ALA A 17 -28.61 -21.58 29.64
N PRO A 18 -28.55 -22.62 28.80
CA PRO A 18 -28.16 -23.91 29.38
C PRO A 18 -27.18 -24.71 28.51
N ASP A 19 -26.28 -25.39 29.22
CA ASP A 19 -25.89 -26.79 29.04
C ASP A 19 -25.17 -27.23 27.75
N ASP A 20 -23.85 -27.38 27.88
CA ASP A 20 -23.15 -28.56 27.38
C ASP A 20 -23.25 -29.63 28.49
N PRO A 21 -23.66 -30.88 28.19
CA PRO A 21 -22.66 -31.94 28.34
C PRO A 21 -22.80 -33.11 27.34
N ALA A 22 -21.66 -33.49 26.78
CA ALA A 22 -21.07 -34.84 26.80
C ALA A 22 -21.70 -36.03 26.02
N GLN A 23 -20.81 -36.66 25.23
CA GLN A 23 -20.48 -38.10 25.13
C GLN A 23 -20.93 -38.98 23.93
N GLN A 24 -19.88 -39.53 23.28
CA GLN A 24 -19.64 -40.88 22.73
C GLN A 24 -20.32 -41.29 21.41
N SER A 25 -19.59 -41.46 20.30
CA SER A 25 -18.62 -42.52 19.89
C SER A 25 -19.27 -43.64 19.06
N SER A 26 -18.86 -43.80 17.80
CA SER A 26 -18.21 -45.03 17.26
C SER A 26 -18.23 -45.11 15.72
N GLN A 27 -17.12 -45.66 15.21
CA GLN A 27 -16.69 -45.83 13.82
C GLN A 27 -17.47 -46.89 13.03
N ASP A 28 -17.43 -46.77 11.69
CA ASP A 28 -17.00 -47.79 10.71
C ASP A 28 -17.02 -47.07 9.35
N GLY A 29 -16.10 -47.17 8.40
CA GLY A 29 -15.06 -48.14 8.12
C GLY A 29 -15.03 -48.30 6.60
N THR A 30 -14.08 -47.70 5.89
CA THR A 30 -13.60 -48.18 4.57
C THR A 30 -12.18 -47.68 4.35
N GLU A 31 -11.23 -48.61 4.43
CA GLU A 31 -9.88 -48.49 3.90
C GLU A 31 -9.90 -48.16 2.41
N ILE A 32 -9.07 -47.21 1.97
CA ILE A 32 -8.28 -47.40 0.76
C ILE A 32 -6.84 -47.04 1.09
N ASP A 33 -5.99 -48.04 0.92
CA ASP A 33 -4.57 -48.11 1.20
C ASP A 33 -3.74 -47.82 -0.06
N VAL A 34 -2.54 -47.28 0.15
CA VAL A 34 -1.32 -47.29 -0.70
C VAL A 34 -1.14 -46.27 -1.84
N SER A 35 -0.27 -45.31 -1.50
CA SER A 35 0.93 -44.83 -2.21
C SER A 35 0.80 -43.92 -3.43
N ALA A 36 1.54 -42.82 -3.55
CA ALA A 36 2.89 -42.60 -3.06
C ALA A 36 3.11 -41.20 -2.48
N LYS A 37 3.67 -41.16 -1.27
CA LYS A 37 4.56 -40.10 -0.82
C LYS A 37 5.89 -40.26 -1.58
N PRO A 38 6.59 -39.16 -1.89
CA PRO A 38 7.75 -38.87 -1.06
C PRO A 38 7.55 -37.58 -0.29
N ALA A 39 7.80 -37.63 1.02
CA ALA A 39 8.40 -36.46 1.67
C ALA A 39 9.86 -36.56 1.30
N GLU A 40 10.43 -35.45 0.87
CA GLU A 40 11.49 -34.82 1.63
C GLU A 40 11.54 -33.36 1.19
N ASP A 41 11.33 -32.52 2.20
CA ASP A 41 11.74 -31.13 2.23
C ASP A 41 13.26 -31.07 1.97
N PRO A 42 13.75 -29.92 1.49
CA PRO A 42 14.39 -29.07 2.48
C PRO A 42 13.68 -27.72 2.44
N ALA A 43 12.97 -27.37 3.52
CA ALA A 43 13.54 -26.64 4.63
C ALA A 43 15.02 -26.42 4.39
N ASP A 44 15.31 -25.44 3.55
CA ASP A 44 16.61 -24.80 3.53
C ASP A 44 16.75 -24.12 4.91
N GLU A 45 17.10 -24.92 5.93
CA GLU A 45 17.52 -24.45 7.26
C GLU A 45 18.87 -23.71 7.20
N ASN A 46 19.34 -23.38 5.99
CA ASN A 46 20.44 -22.47 5.70
C ASN A 46 20.12 -21.52 4.52
N GLY A 47 18.83 -21.30 4.21
CA GLY A 47 18.39 -20.54 3.06
C GLY A 47 18.85 -19.09 3.11
N ASN A 48 20.00 -18.81 2.47
CA ASN A 48 20.30 -17.49 1.93
C ASN A 48 19.01 -16.95 1.32
N ALA A 49 18.51 -15.82 1.82
CA ALA A 49 17.49 -15.06 1.12
C ALA A 49 17.95 -14.93 -0.34
N VAL A 50 17.27 -15.62 -1.25
CA VAL A 50 17.52 -15.45 -2.68
C VAL A 50 17.22 -13.98 -2.93
N PRO A 51 18.19 -13.16 -3.40
CA PRO A 51 17.88 -11.83 -3.85
C PRO A 51 16.83 -12.00 -4.93
N SER A 52 15.60 -11.54 -4.67
CA SER A 52 14.62 -11.40 -5.73
C SER A 52 15.28 -10.47 -6.75
N GLU A 53 15.49 -10.95 -7.97
CA GLU A 53 16.07 -10.10 -9.01
C GLU A 53 15.26 -8.79 -9.09
N PRO A 54 15.92 -7.63 -9.32
CA PRO A 54 15.21 -6.38 -9.46
C PRO A 54 14.13 -6.52 -10.53
N ILE A 55 12.88 -6.25 -10.14
CA ILE A 55 11.76 -6.25 -11.08
C ILE A 55 11.82 -4.92 -11.80
N ALA A 56 11.97 -4.96 -13.13
CA ALA A 56 11.94 -3.75 -13.92
C ALA A 56 10.53 -3.14 -13.89
N TYR A 57 10.45 -1.89 -13.43
CA TYR A 57 9.24 -1.08 -13.50
C TYR A 57 9.22 -0.21 -14.75
N THR A 58 8.02 0.12 -15.22
CA THR A 58 7.80 1.28 -16.08
C THR A 58 8.24 2.53 -15.32
N ASP A 59 9.21 3.28 -15.86
CA ASP A 59 9.70 4.53 -15.27
C ASP A 59 8.88 5.71 -15.82
N PRO A 60 7.98 6.33 -15.02
CA PRO A 60 7.14 7.42 -15.50
C PRO A 60 7.93 8.70 -15.82
N SER A 61 9.14 8.86 -15.28
CA SER A 61 9.95 10.05 -15.49
C SER A 61 10.47 10.22 -16.93
N GLU A 62 10.37 9.17 -17.75
CA GLU A 62 10.74 9.19 -19.17
C GLU A 62 9.61 9.73 -20.07
N GLY A 63 8.44 10.05 -19.50
CA GLY A 63 7.34 10.69 -20.21
C GLY A 63 7.73 12.06 -20.79
N LYS A 64 7.25 12.37 -21.99
CA LYS A 64 7.62 13.59 -22.74
C LYS A 64 6.65 14.74 -22.55
N SER A 65 5.57 14.51 -21.83
CA SER A 65 4.51 15.46 -21.50
C SER A 65 3.87 15.06 -20.19
N THR A 66 3.11 15.96 -19.57
CA THR A 66 2.33 15.68 -18.37
C THR A 66 1.47 14.42 -18.52
N CYS A 67 0.76 14.28 -19.64
CA CYS A 67 -0.09 13.12 -19.87
C CYS A 67 0.70 11.82 -20.05
N ASP A 68 1.82 11.84 -20.78
CA ASP A 68 2.68 10.63 -20.91
C ASP A 68 3.20 10.18 -19.54
N VAL A 69 3.54 11.13 -18.66
CA VAL A 69 4.02 10.82 -17.30
C VAL A 69 2.90 10.20 -16.46
N PHE A 70 1.67 10.72 -16.50
CA PHE A 70 0.54 10.16 -15.76
C PHE A 70 0.08 8.80 -16.29
N ASP A 71 0.07 8.60 -17.61
CA ASP A 71 -0.20 7.29 -18.22
C ASP A 71 0.82 6.24 -17.74
N ALA A 72 2.10 6.60 -17.73
CA ALA A 72 3.17 5.71 -17.24
C ALA A 72 3.10 5.50 -15.72
N LEU A 73 2.63 6.49 -14.95
CA LEU A 73 2.44 6.37 -13.51
C LEU A 73 1.29 5.41 -13.15
N GLU A 74 0.22 5.36 -13.95
CA GLU A 74 -0.83 4.36 -13.81
C GLU A 74 -0.26 2.94 -13.98
N ILE A 75 0.51 2.71 -15.04
CA ILE A 75 1.17 1.41 -15.29
C ILE A 75 2.11 1.05 -14.13
N PHE A 76 2.95 2.00 -13.68
CA PHE A 76 3.83 1.80 -12.52
C PHE A 76 3.05 1.38 -11.26
N SER A 77 1.89 2.00 -11.00
CA SER A 77 1.02 1.66 -9.87
C SER A 77 0.44 0.26 -9.99
N GLU A 78 -0.03 -0.13 -11.18
CA GLU A 78 -0.54 -1.48 -11.45
C GLU A 78 0.55 -2.55 -11.28
N GLU A 79 1.74 -2.31 -11.83
CA GLU A 79 2.92 -3.17 -11.64
C GLU A 79 3.28 -3.31 -10.16
N ALA A 80 3.20 -2.22 -9.39
CA ALA A 80 3.46 -2.23 -7.97
C ALA A 80 2.42 -3.02 -7.17
N ALA A 81 1.14 -2.88 -7.50
CA ALA A 81 0.01 -3.56 -6.86
C ALA A 81 -0.05 -5.07 -7.17
N ALA A 82 0.50 -5.49 -8.32
CA ALA A 82 0.59 -6.90 -8.69
C ALA A 82 1.68 -7.67 -7.92
N GLN A 83 2.54 -6.99 -7.15
CA GLN A 83 3.65 -7.63 -6.45
C GLN A 83 3.23 -8.32 -5.15
N PRO A 84 3.84 -9.47 -4.81
CA PRO A 84 3.74 -10.03 -3.46
C PRO A 84 4.43 -9.11 -2.45
N GLU A 85 3.97 -9.16 -1.20
CA GLU A 85 4.44 -8.29 -0.11
C GLU A 85 5.97 -8.32 0.08
N GLU A 86 6.58 -9.50 0.04
CA GLU A 86 8.03 -9.68 0.18
C GLU A 86 8.82 -8.93 -0.91
N ALA A 87 8.35 -8.98 -2.16
CA ALA A 87 8.96 -8.21 -3.26
C ALA A 87 8.73 -6.70 -3.07
N SER A 88 7.58 -6.30 -2.53
CA SER A 88 7.28 -4.88 -2.25
C SER A 88 8.27 -4.28 -1.25
N LEU A 89 8.70 -5.04 -0.24
CA LEU A 89 9.66 -4.58 0.77
C LEU A 89 11.08 -4.41 0.18
N LEU A 90 11.53 -5.36 -0.65
CA LEU A 90 12.83 -5.27 -1.32
C LEU A 90 12.90 -4.11 -2.33
N GLN A 91 11.75 -3.71 -2.87
CA GLN A 91 11.64 -2.70 -3.93
C GLN A 91 11.25 -1.30 -3.42
N VAL A 92 11.03 -1.12 -2.13
CA VAL A 92 10.54 0.17 -1.59
C VAL A 92 11.49 1.33 -1.90
N GLY A 93 12.80 1.11 -1.79
CA GLY A 93 13.82 2.13 -2.10
C GLY A 93 13.79 2.53 -3.57
N GLU A 94 13.76 1.55 -4.48
CA GLU A 94 13.69 1.80 -5.92
C GLU A 94 12.40 2.52 -6.31
N ARG A 95 11.26 2.11 -5.75
CA ARG A 95 9.97 2.78 -5.99
C ARG A 95 9.97 4.23 -5.51
N LEU A 96 10.56 4.52 -4.35
CA LEU A 96 10.72 5.90 -3.86
C LEU A 96 11.60 6.73 -4.80
N ARG A 97 12.65 6.14 -5.39
CA ARG A 97 13.48 6.81 -6.42
C ARG A 97 12.72 7.07 -7.71
N ILE A 98 11.90 6.13 -8.15
CA ILE A 98 11.05 6.32 -9.33
C ILE A 98 10.06 7.46 -9.08
N LEU A 99 9.44 7.52 -7.88
CA LEU A 99 8.54 8.61 -7.49
C LEU A 99 9.26 9.97 -7.42
N GLU A 100 10.47 10.02 -6.85
CA GLU A 100 11.33 11.22 -6.85
C GLU A 100 11.55 11.74 -8.28
N ARG A 101 12.01 10.88 -9.19
CA ARG A 101 12.26 11.27 -10.59
C ARG A 101 10.98 11.66 -11.32
N THR A 102 9.88 10.96 -11.06
CA THR A 102 8.57 11.26 -11.65
C THR A 102 8.09 12.65 -11.23
N ALA A 103 8.20 12.98 -9.94
CA ALA A 103 7.85 14.28 -9.43
C ALA A 103 8.74 15.39 -10.03
N LEU A 104 10.04 15.16 -10.19
CA LEU A 104 10.93 16.09 -10.89
C LEU A 104 10.55 16.30 -12.36
N ALA A 105 10.13 15.24 -13.07
CA ALA A 105 9.65 15.35 -14.43
C ALA A 105 8.36 16.19 -14.50
N LEU A 106 7.39 15.94 -13.61
CA LEU A 106 6.15 16.72 -13.52
C LEU A 106 6.39 18.18 -13.13
N SER A 107 7.36 18.46 -12.27
CA SER A 107 7.81 19.82 -11.96
C SER A 107 8.25 20.57 -13.22
N GLY A 108 8.99 19.90 -14.10
CA GLY A 108 9.42 20.45 -15.40
C GLY A 108 8.28 20.76 -16.38
N PHE A 109 7.10 20.16 -16.18
CA PHE A 109 5.90 20.39 -16.97
C PHE A 109 4.82 21.23 -16.26
N ALA A 110 5.10 21.71 -15.04
CA ALA A 110 4.13 22.43 -14.23
C ALA A 110 3.60 23.70 -14.92
N ALA A 111 2.30 23.94 -14.82
CA ALA A 111 1.63 25.08 -15.47
C ALA A 111 1.96 26.43 -14.81
N ASP A 112 2.31 26.42 -13.52
CA ASP A 112 2.67 27.60 -12.73
C ASP A 112 3.62 27.25 -11.57
N GLU A 113 4.13 28.28 -10.90
CA GLU A 113 5.09 28.14 -9.78
C GLU A 113 4.49 27.39 -8.57
N ALA A 114 3.17 27.43 -8.36
CA ALA A 114 2.54 26.75 -7.24
C ALA A 114 2.47 25.24 -7.49
N ALA A 115 2.08 24.85 -8.71
CA ALA A 115 2.15 23.47 -9.19
C ALA A 115 3.57 22.92 -9.14
N GLN A 116 4.54 23.72 -9.60
CA GLN A 116 5.95 23.36 -9.59
C GLN A 116 6.45 23.08 -8.15
N ALA A 117 6.15 23.98 -7.21
CA ALA A 117 6.57 23.84 -5.83
C ALA A 117 5.99 22.60 -5.14
N GLN A 118 4.78 22.17 -5.50
CA GLN A 118 4.17 20.95 -5.00
C GLN A 118 4.92 19.71 -5.48
N TRP A 119 5.23 19.64 -6.78
CA TRP A 119 6.01 18.54 -7.34
C TRP A 119 7.45 18.51 -6.81
N ASP A 120 8.09 19.66 -6.66
CA ASP A 120 9.42 19.76 -6.05
C ASP A 120 9.42 19.24 -4.59
N THR A 121 8.39 19.59 -3.82
CA THR A 121 8.24 19.11 -2.44
C THR A 121 8.03 17.59 -2.39
N MET A 122 7.19 17.04 -3.27
CA MET A 122 7.00 15.60 -3.39
C MET A 122 8.31 14.88 -3.76
N ALA A 123 9.09 15.45 -4.69
CA ALA A 123 10.39 14.93 -5.08
C ALA A 123 11.36 14.91 -3.89
N GLU A 124 11.48 16.02 -3.16
CA GLU A 124 12.35 16.13 -1.98
C GLU A 124 12.00 15.08 -0.93
N ASP A 125 10.72 14.92 -0.60
CA ASP A 125 10.28 14.00 0.45
C ASP A 125 10.48 12.53 0.04
N SER A 126 10.16 12.18 -1.21
CA SER A 126 10.38 10.84 -1.74
C SER A 126 11.87 10.50 -1.81
N GLY A 127 12.69 11.45 -2.26
CA GLY A 127 14.14 11.32 -2.30
C GLY A 127 14.76 11.19 -0.90
N ALA A 128 14.26 11.95 0.09
CA ALA A 128 14.70 11.84 1.48
C ALA A 128 14.40 10.45 2.06
N ALA A 129 13.20 9.92 1.82
CA ALA A 129 12.83 8.57 2.23
C ALA A 129 13.73 7.51 1.55
N ALA A 130 13.97 7.62 0.24
CA ALA A 130 14.86 6.71 -0.50
C ALA A 130 16.30 6.75 0.04
N ASN A 131 16.86 7.94 0.20
CA ASN A 131 18.21 8.14 0.76
C ASN A 131 18.33 7.51 2.16
N PHE A 132 17.33 7.71 3.02
CA PHE A 132 17.32 7.11 4.36
C PHE A 132 17.27 5.59 4.28
N PHE A 133 16.37 5.02 3.47
CA PHE A 133 16.25 3.58 3.26
C PHE A 133 17.57 2.94 2.82
N GLU A 134 18.22 3.54 1.82
CA GLU A 134 19.54 3.11 1.33
C GLU A 134 20.60 3.19 2.43
N SER A 135 20.59 4.26 3.23
CA SER A 135 21.58 4.48 4.31
C SER A 135 21.47 3.48 5.46
N THR A 136 20.30 2.91 5.71
CA THR A 136 20.06 1.92 6.78
C THR A 136 20.37 0.48 6.37
N GLY A 137 20.80 0.27 5.12
CA GLY A 137 20.92 -1.07 4.55
C GLY A 137 19.55 -1.71 4.32
N GLN A 138 18.56 -0.90 3.93
CA GLN A 138 17.22 -1.35 3.52
C GLN A 138 16.35 -1.90 4.67
N GLN A 139 16.46 -1.32 5.87
CA GLN A 139 15.63 -1.71 7.02
C GLN A 139 14.37 -0.84 7.11
N ILE A 140 13.20 -1.48 6.98
CA ILE A 140 11.89 -0.79 6.91
C ILE A 140 11.33 -0.46 8.30
N VAL A 141 11.68 -1.24 9.32
CA VAL A 141 11.15 -1.11 10.70
C VAL A 141 11.94 -0.10 11.53
N ASN A 142 12.12 1.11 10.99
CA ASN A 142 12.64 2.25 11.73
C ASN A 142 11.56 3.34 11.76
N ASP A 143 11.24 3.84 12.95
CA ASP A 143 10.28 4.93 13.15
C ASP A 143 10.60 6.16 12.27
N ASP A 144 11.89 6.46 12.07
CA ASP A 144 12.33 7.55 11.20
C ASP A 144 11.97 7.29 9.73
N PHE A 145 12.10 6.05 9.26
CA PHE A 145 11.72 5.69 7.89
C PHE A 145 10.20 5.77 7.71
N ILE A 146 9.44 5.29 8.70
CA ILE A 146 7.97 5.39 8.69
C ILE A 146 7.53 6.86 8.64
N ALA A 147 8.18 7.73 9.41
CA ALA A 147 7.90 9.16 9.39
C ALA A 147 8.22 9.79 8.01
N LEU A 148 9.32 9.39 7.38
CA LEU A 148 9.70 9.87 6.05
C LEU A 148 8.73 9.38 4.95
N ILE A 149 8.31 8.12 4.97
CA ILE A 149 7.28 7.60 4.06
C ILE A 149 5.97 8.36 4.26
N ALA A 150 5.54 8.56 5.51
CA ALA A 150 4.32 9.30 5.80
C ALA A 150 4.37 10.74 5.27
N LYS A 151 5.53 11.40 5.36
CA LYS A 151 5.76 12.72 4.78
C LYS A 151 5.68 12.70 3.25
N ALA A 152 6.37 11.77 2.59
CA ALA A 152 6.34 11.60 1.14
C ALA A 152 4.92 11.31 0.63
N TYR A 153 4.18 10.46 1.33
CA TYR A 153 2.78 10.18 1.03
C TYR A 153 1.90 11.44 1.14
N TYR A 154 2.10 12.22 2.21
CA TYR A 154 1.35 13.45 2.43
C TYR A 154 1.62 14.49 1.34
N SER A 155 2.88 14.74 0.98
CA SER A 155 3.21 15.69 -0.09
C SER A 155 2.75 15.20 -1.47
N SER A 156 2.81 13.89 -1.74
CA SER A 156 2.23 13.29 -2.95
C SER A 156 0.73 13.54 -3.03
N SER A 157 0.00 13.30 -1.93
CA SER A 157 -1.45 13.51 -1.87
C SER A 157 -1.83 14.96 -2.18
N LEU A 158 -1.10 15.93 -1.61
CA LEU A 158 -1.33 17.35 -1.88
C LEU A 158 -1.04 17.73 -3.34
N ALA A 159 0.00 17.17 -3.94
CA ALA A 159 0.35 17.44 -5.33
C ALA A 159 -0.70 16.86 -6.29
N TYR A 160 -1.13 15.61 -6.08
CA TYR A 160 -2.20 15.00 -6.86
C TYR A 160 -3.54 15.73 -6.70
N GLU A 161 -3.94 16.05 -5.47
CA GLU A 161 -5.21 16.73 -5.20
C GLU A 161 -5.27 18.09 -5.91
N ALA A 162 -4.17 18.85 -5.88
CA ALA A 162 -4.11 20.16 -6.51
C ALA A 162 -4.18 20.12 -8.04
N GLN A 163 -3.79 19.01 -8.67
CA GLN A 163 -3.73 18.85 -10.13
C GLN A 163 -4.85 17.97 -10.71
N MET A 164 -5.64 17.33 -9.85
CA MET A 164 -6.64 16.33 -10.23
C MET A 164 -7.60 16.80 -11.33
N ASP A 165 -8.22 17.98 -11.17
CA ASP A 165 -9.19 18.49 -12.16
C ASP A 165 -8.53 18.81 -13.51
N ALA A 166 -7.32 19.37 -13.49
CA ALA A 166 -6.57 19.73 -14.68
C ALA A 166 -6.15 18.47 -15.46
N VAL A 167 -5.58 17.48 -14.75
CA VAL A 167 -5.12 16.22 -15.34
C VAL A 167 -6.29 15.39 -15.87
N LEU A 168 -7.42 15.33 -15.15
CA LEU A 168 -8.62 14.66 -15.64
C LEU A 168 -9.15 15.33 -16.91
N THR A 169 -9.14 16.65 -16.97
CA THR A 169 -9.65 17.40 -18.13
C THR A 169 -8.72 17.30 -19.34
N GLU A 170 -7.41 17.40 -19.13
CA GLU A 170 -6.42 17.46 -20.20
C GLU A 170 -5.99 16.08 -20.69
N CYS A 171 -5.75 15.15 -19.76
CA CYS A 171 -5.19 13.84 -20.04
C CYS A 171 -6.24 12.71 -19.97
N GLY A 172 -7.40 12.96 -19.36
CA GLY A 172 -8.41 11.92 -19.16
C GLY A 172 -8.05 10.90 -18.07
N VAL A 173 -7.03 11.19 -17.26
CA VAL A 173 -6.55 10.32 -16.17
C VAL A 173 -7.22 10.74 -14.86
N ASP A 174 -7.85 9.79 -14.18
CA ASP A 174 -8.42 10.00 -12.85
C ASP A 174 -7.33 9.85 -11.78
N LEU A 175 -7.02 10.94 -11.07
CA LEU A 175 -6.02 10.90 -10.00
C LEU A 175 -6.55 10.43 -8.64
N ALA A 176 -7.87 10.25 -8.49
CA ALA A 176 -8.47 9.81 -7.23
C ALA A 176 -7.86 8.50 -6.67
N PRO A 177 -7.48 7.50 -7.48
CA PRO A 177 -6.83 6.28 -6.99
C PRO A 177 -5.48 6.54 -6.29
N PHE A 178 -4.75 7.60 -6.65
CA PHE A 178 -3.46 7.94 -6.03
C PHE A 178 -3.61 8.69 -4.71
N LEU A 179 -4.82 9.15 -4.36
CA LEU A 179 -5.12 9.86 -3.11
C LEU A 179 -5.48 8.94 -1.95
N VAL A 180 -5.71 7.64 -2.22
CA VAL A 180 -6.25 6.72 -1.22
C VAL A 180 -5.10 6.05 -0.45
N GLY A 181 -5.10 6.27 0.86
CA GLY A 181 -4.28 5.52 1.81
C GLY A 181 -4.68 4.03 1.83
N PRO A 182 -3.98 3.18 2.58
CA PRO A 182 -4.22 1.73 2.58
C PRO A 182 -5.72 1.43 2.70
N ARG A 183 -6.27 0.72 1.71
CA ARG A 183 -7.66 0.26 1.74
C ARG A 183 -7.79 -0.76 2.87
N GLU A 184 -8.64 -0.45 3.85
CA GLU A 184 -9.15 -1.39 4.84
C GLU A 184 -9.98 -2.51 4.20
#